data_AF-A0A494XZ78-F1
#
_entry.id   AF-A0A494XZ78-F1
#
_cell.length_a   1.000
_cell.length_b   1.000
_cell.length_c   1.000
_cell.angle_alpha   90.00
_cell.angle_beta   90.00
_cell.angle_gamma   90.00
#
_symmetry.space_group_name_H-M   'P 1'
#
loop_
_entity.id
_entity.type
_entity.pdbx_description
1 polymer ?
#
loop_
_entity_poly.entity_id
_entity_poly.type
_entity_poly.pdbx_seq_one_letter_code
_entity_poly.pdbx_strand_id
1 'polypeptide(L)'
;MLSAIETPNVPAELDRFCQSLFDTWCERRYILPLAYLMQAWPIMVPCHDAYSRLHLSLHALLDSYCAELPPEDQVLIRKAMTYAQLCFSYRLVTADVIH
;
A
#
# COMPACT_ATOMS: atom_id res chain seq x y z
N MET A 1 -28.66 -15.75 12.41
CA MET A 1 -27.34 -15.99 11.81
C MET A 1 -26.79 -14.64 11.36
N LEU A 2 -26.24 -13.86 12.29
CA LEU A 2 -25.61 -12.57 12.01
C LEU A 2 -24.19 -12.90 11.55
N SER A 3 -23.87 -12.67 10.27
CA SER A 3 -22.49 -12.77 9.79
C SER A 3 -21.67 -11.74 10.57
N ALA A 4 -20.67 -12.21 11.32
CA ALA A 4 -19.68 -11.33 11.93
C ALA A 4 -19.15 -10.42 10.83
N ILE A 5 -19.28 -9.11 11.02
CA ILE A 5 -18.63 -8.13 10.16
C ILE A 5 -17.14 -8.35 10.43
N GLU A 6 -16.50 -9.14 9.57
CA GLU A 6 -15.08 -9.41 9.65
C GLU A 6 -14.38 -8.07 9.42
N THR A 7 -13.76 -7.52 10.46
CA THR A 7 -12.98 -6.29 10.34
C THR A 7 -11.91 -6.50 9.28
N PRO A 8 -11.78 -5.63 8.27
CA PRO A 8 -10.86 -5.85 7.16
C PRO A 8 -9.44 -5.99 7.69
N ASN A 9 -8.79 -7.11 7.34
CA ASN A 9 -7.38 -7.35 7.64
C ASN A 9 -6.53 -6.36 6.84
N VAL A 10 -6.11 -5.26 7.49
CA VAL A 10 -5.45 -4.12 6.84
C VAL A 10 -4.22 -4.53 6.02
N PRO A 11 -3.25 -5.32 6.55
CA PRO A 11 -2.15 -5.84 5.74
C PRO A 11 -2.59 -6.67 4.52
N ALA A 12 -3.62 -7.50 4.65
CA ALA A 12 -4.09 -8.32 3.54
C ALA A 12 -4.75 -7.47 2.44
N GLU A 13 -5.51 -6.43 2.80
CA GLU A 13 -6.07 -5.48 1.83
C GLU A 13 -4.99 -4.68 1.10
N LEU A 14 -3.96 -4.23 1.83
CA LEU A 14 -2.80 -3.59 1.24
C LEU A 14 -2.16 -4.49 0.18
N ASP A 15 -1.93 -5.75 0.54
CA ASP A 15 -1.32 -6.74 -0.36
C ASP A 15 -2.18 -6.97 -1.60
N ARG A 16 -3.52 -7.04 -1.44
CA ARG A 16 -4.45 -7.12 -2.58
C ARG A 16 -4.36 -5.93 -3.51
N PHE A 17 -4.26 -4.71 -3.00
CA PHE A 17 -4.12 -3.52 -3.84
C PHE A 17 -2.77 -3.52 -4.58
N CYS A 18 -1.68 -3.85 -3.90
CA CYS A 18 -0.35 -3.93 -4.51
C CYS A 18 -0.27 -5.03 -5.57
N GLN A 19 -0.84 -6.21 -5.32
CA GLN A 19 -0.92 -7.29 -6.31
C GLN A 19 -1.72 -6.85 -7.54
N SER A 20 -2.89 -6.23 -7.35
CA SER A 20 -3.71 -5.74 -8.47
C SER A 20 -2.98 -4.71 -9.34
N LEU A 21 -2.20 -3.81 -8.72
CA LEU A 21 -1.36 -2.85 -9.44
C LEU A 21 -0.23 -3.57 -10.18
N PHE A 22 0.45 -4.51 -9.52
CA PHE A 22 1.53 -5.29 -10.12
C PHE A 22 1.08 -6.03 -11.38
N ASP A 23 -0.03 -6.77 -11.30
CA ASP A 23 -0.56 -7.54 -12.42
C ASP A 23 -0.91 -6.63 -13.60
N THR A 24 -1.68 -5.57 -13.33
CA THR A 24 -2.10 -4.59 -14.35
C THR A 24 -0.90 -3.91 -15.01
N TRP A 25 0.10 -3.52 -14.24
CA TRP A 25 1.29 -2.84 -14.78
C TRP A 25 2.24 -3.79 -15.50
N CYS A 26 2.31 -5.06 -15.10
CA CYS A 26 3.03 -6.08 -15.87
C CYS A 26 2.40 -6.28 -17.25
N GLU A 27 1.08 -6.41 -17.31
CA GLU A 27 0.33 -6.55 -18.56
C GLU A 27 0.51 -5.33 -19.48
N ARG A 28 0.42 -4.12 -18.93
CA ARG A 28 0.59 -2.85 -19.65
C ARG A 28 2.05 -2.48 -19.92
N ARG A 29 3.02 -3.25 -19.40
CA ARG A 29 4.47 -2.96 -19.45
C ARG A 29 4.83 -1.58 -18.89
N TYR A 30 4.18 -1.18 -17.81
CA TYR A 30 4.42 0.09 -17.11
C TYR A 30 5.63 -0.05 -16.19
N ILE A 31 6.82 -0.02 -16.79
CA ILE A 31 8.10 -0.28 -16.11
C ILE A 31 8.36 0.72 -14.97
N LEU A 32 8.04 1.99 -15.19
CA LEU A 32 8.30 3.03 -14.20
C LEU A 32 7.42 2.83 -12.93
N PRO A 33 6.08 2.74 -13.00
CA PRO A 33 5.25 2.38 -11.84
C PRO A 33 5.66 1.06 -11.16
N LEU A 34 6.03 0.04 -11.95
CA LEU A 34 6.54 -1.22 -11.41
C LEU A 34 7.81 -1.01 -10.59
N ALA A 35 8.76 -0.19 -11.03
CA ALA A 35 9.98 0.08 -10.28
C ALA A 35 9.68 0.73 -8.91
N TYR A 36 8.75 1.68 -8.86
CA TYR A 36 8.30 2.29 -7.60
C TYR A 36 7.60 1.27 -6.69
N LEU A 37 6.77 0.38 -7.21
CA LEU A 37 6.15 -0.65 -6.38
C LEU A 37 7.17 -1.66 -5.87
N MET A 38 8.00 -2.18 -6.77
CA MET A 38 8.93 -3.29 -6.51
C MET A 38 10.09 -2.93 -5.57
N GLN A 39 10.43 -1.65 -5.43
CA GLN A 39 11.44 -1.24 -4.45
C GLN A 39 10.98 -1.37 -2.98
N ALA A 40 9.66 -1.47 -2.74
CA ALA A 40 9.09 -1.50 -1.40
C ALA A 40 8.05 -2.61 -1.17
N TRP A 41 7.60 -3.29 -2.21
CA TRP A 41 6.68 -4.43 -2.18
C TRP A 41 7.21 -5.53 -3.12
N PRO A 42 7.12 -6.84 -2.78
CA PRO A 42 6.41 -7.41 -1.64
C PRO A 42 7.09 -7.19 -0.28
N ILE A 43 6.27 -7.02 0.75
CA ILE A 43 6.76 -6.85 2.13
C ILE A 43 7.04 -8.24 2.72
N MET A 44 8.31 -8.63 2.73
CA MET A 44 8.73 -9.95 3.25
C MET A 44 8.66 -10.04 4.78
N VAL A 45 8.98 -8.96 5.48
CA VAL A 45 8.94 -8.87 6.94
C VAL A 45 8.08 -7.67 7.33
N PRO A 46 6.85 -7.91 7.82
CA PRO A 46 5.96 -6.86 8.28
C PRO A 46 6.58 -6.05 9.42
N CYS A 47 6.93 -4.78 9.15
CA CYS A 47 7.41 -3.85 10.16
C CYS A 47 7.06 -2.41 9.77
N HIS A 48 7.11 -1.51 10.76
CA HIS A 48 6.80 -0.08 10.59
C HIS A 48 7.52 0.51 9.36
N ASP A 49 8.84 0.30 9.25
CA ASP A 49 9.64 0.89 8.20
C ASP A 49 9.34 0.30 6.82
N ALA A 50 8.94 -0.98 6.73
CA ALA A 50 8.54 -1.58 5.47
C ALA A 50 7.27 -0.92 4.90
N TYR A 51 6.26 -0.73 5.75
CA TYR A 51 5.02 -0.05 5.34
C TYR A 51 5.24 1.43 5.06
N SER A 52 6.09 2.11 5.85
CA SER A 52 6.45 3.51 5.62
C SER A 52 7.16 3.69 4.27
N ARG A 53 8.13 2.84 3.93
CA ARG A 53 8.80 2.86 2.62
C ARG A 53 7.82 2.64 1.46
N LEU A 54 6.88 1.72 1.61
CA LEU A 54 5.85 1.48 0.58
C LEU A 54 4.97 2.72 0.40
N HIS A 55 4.48 3.30 1.49
CA HIS A 55 3.69 4.52 1.44
C HIS A 55 4.44 5.67 0.74
N LEU A 56 5.70 5.91 1.13
CA LEU A 56 6.53 6.96 0.54
C LEU A 56 6.83 6.71 -0.94
N SER A 57 7.08 5.46 -1.33
CA SER A 57 7.30 5.11 -2.73
C SER A 57 6.06 5.40 -3.60
N LEU A 58 4.88 4.99 -3.12
CA LEU A 58 3.61 5.24 -3.82
C LEU A 58 3.24 6.73 -3.84
N HIS A 59 3.54 7.45 -2.77
CA HIS A 59 3.40 8.91 -2.72
C HIS A 59 4.28 9.57 -3.78
N ALA A 60 5.56 9.22 -3.86
CA ALA A 60 6.49 9.77 -4.85
C ALA A 60 6.04 9.47 -6.28
N LEU A 61 5.52 8.26 -6.55
CA LEU A 61 4.95 7.90 -7.84
C LEU A 61 3.77 8.81 -8.21
N LEU A 62 2.81 9.03 -7.31
CA LEU A 62 1.68 9.94 -7.58
C LEU A 62 2.13 11.39 -7.72
N ASP A 63 3.00 11.88 -6.84
CA ASP A 63 3.47 13.26 -6.88
C ASP A 63 4.15 13.60 -8.21
N SER A 64 4.98 12.70 -8.72
CA SER A 64 5.74 12.92 -9.96
C SER A 64 4.97 12.55 -11.23
N TYR A 65 4.06 11.55 -11.17
CA TYR A 65 3.48 10.94 -12.37
C TYR A 65 1.95 10.77 -12.34
N CYS A 66 1.23 11.52 -11.49
CA CYS A 66 -0.24 11.41 -11.39
C CYS A 66 -0.93 11.54 -12.76
N ALA A 67 -0.48 12.49 -13.59
CA ALA A 67 -1.13 12.81 -14.86
C ALA A 67 -0.93 11.73 -15.93
N GLU A 68 0.15 10.96 -15.89
CA GLU A 68 0.37 9.85 -16.83
C GLU A 68 -0.28 8.53 -16.39
N LEU A 69 -0.74 8.45 -15.13
CA LEU A 69 -1.38 7.26 -14.59
C LEU A 69 -2.87 7.22 -14.91
N PRO A 70 -3.41 6.06 -15.34
CA PRO A 70 -4.84 5.86 -15.51
C PRO A 70 -5.62 6.17 -14.21
N PRO A 71 -6.80 6.80 -14.28
CA PRO A 71 -7.57 7.19 -13.10
C PRO A 71 -7.84 6.02 -12.14
N GLU A 72 -8.09 4.82 -12.67
CA GLU A 72 -8.29 3.61 -11.89
C GLU A 72 -7.05 3.21 -11.08
N ASP A 73 -5.87 3.35 -11.67
CA ASP A 73 -4.58 3.06 -11.03
C ASP A 73 -4.33 4.09 -9.92
N GLN A 74 -4.62 5.37 -10.16
CA GLN A 74 -4.47 6.41 -9.15
C GLN A 74 -5.36 6.16 -7.92
N VAL A 75 -6.58 5.68 -8.11
CA VAL A 75 -7.49 5.31 -7.01
C VAL A 75 -6.93 4.13 -6.22
N LEU A 76 -6.41 3.10 -6.91
CA LEU A 76 -5.79 1.95 -6.25
C LEU A 76 -4.52 2.35 -5.50
N ILE A 77 -3.67 3.20 -6.06
CA ILE A 77 -2.48 3.72 -5.37
C ILE A 77 -2.89 4.48 -4.09
N ARG A 78 -3.88 5.36 -4.16
CA ARG A 78 -4.38 6.09 -2.98
C ARG A 78 -4.92 5.14 -1.90
N LYS A 79 -5.61 4.07 -2.29
CA LYS A 79 -6.04 3.03 -1.33
C LYS A 79 -4.83 2.33 -0.71
N ALA A 80 -3.87 1.89 -1.50
CA ALA A 80 -2.65 1.26 -1.00
C ALA A 80 -1.87 2.18 -0.05
N MET A 81 -1.76 3.48 -0.36
CA MET A 81 -1.13 4.47 0.53
C MET A 81 -1.85 4.59 1.87
N THR A 82 -3.18 4.67 1.88
CA THR A 82 -3.98 4.74 3.11
C THR A 82 -3.80 3.48 3.96
N TYR A 83 -3.84 2.30 3.35
CA TYR A 83 -3.67 1.04 4.08
C TYR A 83 -2.22 0.84 4.58
N ALA A 84 -1.22 1.23 3.79
CA ALA A 84 0.17 1.27 4.25
C ALA A 84 0.33 2.20 5.45
N GLN A 85 -0.29 3.38 5.41
CA GLN A 85 -0.30 4.33 6.53
C GLN A 85 -0.91 3.73 7.79
N LEU A 86 -2.06 3.08 7.67
CA LEU A 86 -2.70 2.38 8.78
C LEU A 86 -1.74 1.34 9.39
N CYS A 87 -1.11 0.51 8.57
CA CYS A 87 -0.18 -0.53 9.03
C CYS A 87 0.97 -0.03 9.89
N PHE A 88 1.48 1.19 9.68
CA PHE A 88 2.54 1.76 10.52
C PHE A 88 2.04 2.77 11.57
N SER A 89 0.83 3.31 11.43
CA SER A 89 0.26 4.26 12.40
C SER A 89 -0.27 3.57 13.65
N TYR A 90 -0.72 2.31 13.56
CA TYR A 90 -1.28 1.55 14.70
C TYR A 90 -0.29 1.25 15.84
N ARG A 91 1.03 1.51 15.67
CA ARG A 91 2.04 1.30 16.72
C ARG A 91 2.24 2.47 17.67
N LEU A 92 1.67 3.65 17.40
CA LEU A 92 1.81 4.81 18.30
C LEU A 92 0.92 4.71 19.55
N VAL A 93 -0.08 3.83 19.59
CA VAL A 93 -1.03 3.75 20.72
C VAL A 93 -0.63 2.71 21.77
N THR A 94 0.23 1.74 21.44
CA THR A 94 0.65 0.68 22.39
C THR A 94 2.01 0.91 23.03
N ALA A 95 2.77 1.91 22.58
CA ALA A 95 4.05 2.28 23.19
C ALA A 95 3.90 3.21 24.41
N ASP A 96 2.73 3.84 24.60
CA ASP A 96 2.46 4.77 25.73
C ASP A 96 1.78 4.11 26.95
N VAL A 97 1.72 2.76 27.00
CA VAL A 97 1.18 2.03 28.17
C VAL A 97 2.27 1.20 28.85
N ILE A 98 3.44 1.79 29.08
CA ILE A 98 4.38 1.32 30.11
C ILE A 98 5.10 2.55 30.69
N HIS A 99 4.48 3.22 31.66
CA HIS A 99 5.16 3.94 32.74
C HIS A 99 4.26 4.02 33.97
#